data_AF-A0A328SDV0-F1
#
_entry.id   AF-A0A328SDV0-F1
#
_cell.length_a   1.000
_cell.length_b   1.000
_cell.length_c   1.000
_cell.angle_alpha   90.00
_cell.angle_beta   90.00
_cell.angle_gamma   90.00
#
_symmetry.space_group_name_H-M   'P 1'
#
loop_
_entity.id
_entity.type
_entity.pdbx_description
1 polymer ?
#
loop_
_entity_poly.entity_id
_entity_poly.type
_entity_poly.pdbx_seq_one_letter_code
_entity_poly.pdbx_strand_id
1 'polypeptide(L)'
;DNGIRALILFMSSSGTAKAETLSITIEMFIKGLREYTQETDTLRIVEELKGRNDIVPILYLRRIKTDKYYYTCCSPEATHHILQYLYYRLTVP
;
A
#
# COMPACT_ATOMS: atom_id res chain seq x y z
N ASP A 1 -14.76 9.00 -2.47
CA ASP A 1 -13.33 9.34 -2.44
C ASP A 1 -12.51 8.05 -2.51
N ASN A 2 -11.59 7.96 -3.48
CA ASN A 2 -10.75 6.77 -3.67
C ASN A 2 -9.78 6.57 -2.50
N GLY A 3 -9.38 7.65 -1.80
CA GLY A 3 -8.50 7.57 -0.63
C GLY A 3 -9.16 6.86 0.55
N ILE A 4 -10.39 7.25 0.93
CA ILE A 4 -11.13 6.60 2.02
C ILE A 4 -11.38 5.12 1.73
N ARG A 5 -11.75 4.76 0.48
CA ARG A 5 -11.98 3.37 0.10
C ARG A 5 -10.70 2.52 0.22
N ALA A 6 -9.58 3.04 -0.27
CA ALA A 6 -8.28 2.39 -0.15
C ALA A 6 -7.91 2.12 1.32
N LEU A 7 -8.13 3.11 2.20
CA LEU A 7 -7.82 2.99 3.63
C LEU A 7 -8.70 1.93 4.33
N ILE A 8 -10.01 1.94 4.08
CA ILE A 8 -10.94 0.99 4.70
C ILE A 8 -10.63 -0.45 4.27
N LEU A 9 -10.41 -0.67 2.97
CA LEU A 9 -10.05 -1.99 2.44
C LEU A 9 -8.70 -2.47 2.97
N PHE A 10 -7.73 -1.56 3.05
CA PHE A 10 -6.43 -1.86 3.62
C PHE A 10 -6.56 -2.32 5.08
N MET A 11 -7.23 -1.55 5.93
CA MET A 11 -7.41 -1.91 7.35
C MET A 11 -8.15 -3.25 7.51
N SER A 12 -9.21 -3.45 6.72
CA SER A 12 -10.05 -4.65 6.79
C SER A 12 -9.32 -5.92 6.34
N SER A 13 -8.42 -5.82 5.36
CA SER A 13 -7.69 -6.97 4.81
C SER A 13 -6.34 -7.23 5.49
N SER A 14 -5.67 -6.19 6.00
CA SER A 14 -4.35 -6.31 6.65
C SER A 14 -4.40 -6.54 8.15
N GLY A 15 -5.56 -6.37 8.77
CA GLY A 15 -5.74 -6.48 10.22
C GLY A 15 -4.98 -5.41 11.02
N THR A 16 -4.60 -4.31 10.38
CA THR A 16 -3.87 -3.21 11.02
C THR A 16 -4.80 -2.30 11.82
N ALA A 17 -4.36 -1.83 12.99
CA ALA A 17 -5.10 -0.83 13.75
C ALA A 17 -4.95 0.56 13.12
N LYS A 18 -5.94 1.44 13.33
CA LYS A 18 -5.93 2.83 12.80
C LYS A 18 -4.59 3.55 12.97
N ALA A 19 -4.01 3.49 14.18
CA ALA A 19 -2.75 4.16 14.48
C ALA A 19 -1.56 3.58 13.68
N GLU A 20 -1.53 2.26 13.48
CA GLU A 20 -0.52 1.60 12.65
C GLU A 20 -0.71 2.00 11.18
N THR A 21 -1.95 1.95 10.67
CA THR A 21 -2.26 2.35 9.28
C THR A 21 -1.80 3.77 8.95
N LEU A 22 -1.98 4.72 9.89
CA LEU A 22 -1.55 6.11 9.72
C LEU A 22 -0.03 6.30 9.79
N SER A 23 0.71 5.30 10.27
CA SER A 23 2.18 5.33 10.32
C SER A 23 2.85 4.77 9.07
N ILE A 24 2.08 4.20 8.14
CA ILE A 24 2.60 3.59 6.91
C ILE A 24 3.04 4.70 5.95
N THR A 25 4.28 4.61 5.48
CA THR A 25 4.81 5.51 4.45
C THR A 25 4.67 4.92 3.05
N ILE A 26 4.70 5.79 2.04
CA ILE A 26 4.71 5.35 0.62
C ILE A 26 5.91 4.44 0.36
N GLU A 27 7.08 4.75 0.93
CA GLU A 27 8.28 3.94 0.77
C GLU A 27 8.09 2.50 1.27
N MET A 28 7.44 2.31 2.43
CA MET A 28 7.15 0.97 2.95
C MET A 28 6.22 0.19 2.03
N PHE A 29 5.22 0.87 1.47
CA PHE A 29 4.31 0.26 0.50
C PHE A 29 5.03 -0.13 -0.80
N ILE A 30 5.84 0.76 -1.37
CA ILE A 30 6.63 0.50 -2.58
C ILE A 30 7.63 -0.64 -2.37
N LYS A 31 8.27 -0.72 -1.19
CA LYS A 31 9.14 -1.87 -0.84
C LYS A 31 8.37 -3.19 -0.85
N GLY A 32 7.11 -3.18 -0.40
CA GLY A 32 6.25 -4.36 -0.45
C GLY A 32 5.82 -4.79 -1.86
N LEU A 33 6.08 -3.98 -2.89
CA LEU A 33 5.75 -4.28 -4.29
C LEU A 33 6.94 -4.81 -5.09
N ARG A 34 8.11 -4.99 -4.48
CA ARG A 34 9.37 -5.34 -5.17
C ARG A 34 9.34 -6.67 -5.92
N GLU A 35 8.45 -7.59 -5.55
CA GLU A 35 8.26 -8.85 -6.29
C GLU A 35 7.54 -8.66 -7.64
N TYR A 36 6.89 -7.50 -7.85
CA TYR A 36 6.04 -7.23 -9.01
C TYR A 36 6.62 -6.23 -10.00
N THR A 37 7.74 -5.57 -9.67
CA THR A 37 8.37 -4.52 -10.49
C THR A 37 9.88 -4.42 -10.22
N GLN A 38 10.64 -4.06 -11.25
CA GLN A 38 12.06 -3.71 -11.13
C GLN A 38 12.30 -2.19 -11.13
N GLU A 39 11.25 -1.38 -11.35
CA GLU A 39 11.37 0.07 -11.37
C GLU A 39 11.74 0.64 -9.99
N THR A 40 12.43 1.76 -9.98
CA THR A 40 12.89 2.42 -8.75
C THR A 40 12.16 3.72 -8.47
N ASP A 41 11.68 4.38 -9.52
CA ASP A 41 10.90 5.59 -9.42
C ASP A 41 9.45 5.30 -8.99
N THR A 42 8.94 6.07 -8.03
CA THR A 42 7.63 5.81 -7.43
C THR A 42 6.49 5.99 -8.45
N LEU A 43 6.58 7.01 -9.32
CA LEU A 43 5.54 7.23 -10.32
C LEU A 43 5.56 6.11 -11.36
N ARG A 44 6.74 5.70 -11.85
CA ARG A 44 6.86 4.61 -12.82
C ARG A 44 6.36 3.28 -12.26
N ILE A 45 6.67 2.96 -11.01
CA ILE A 45 6.13 1.79 -10.31
C ILE A 45 4.61 1.82 -10.27
N VAL A 46 4.03 2.97 -9.89
CA VAL A 46 2.58 3.12 -9.80
C VAL A 46 1.96 2.98 -11.19
N GLU A 47 2.54 3.59 -12.23
CA GLU A 47 2.06 3.49 -13.61
C GLU A 47 2.10 2.05 -14.15
N GLU A 48 3.19 1.33 -13.91
CA GLU A 48 3.36 -0.06 -14.32
C GLU A 48 2.31 -0.97 -13.67
N LEU A 49 2.03 -0.76 -12.39
CA LEU A 49 1.18 -1.65 -11.60
C LEU A 49 -0.30 -1.23 -11.59
N LYS A 50 -0.62 0.01 -11.97
CA LYS A 50 -1.99 0.54 -12.01
C LYS A 50 -2.79 -0.11 -13.13
N GLY A 51 -3.52 -1.16 -12.78
CA GLY A 51 -4.33 -1.95 -13.71
C GLY A 51 -4.28 -3.44 -13.41
N ARG A 52 -3.29 -3.85 -12.62
CA ARG A 52 -3.18 -5.20 -12.09
C ARG A 52 -4.12 -5.42 -10.90
N ASN A 53 -4.67 -6.63 -10.81
CA ASN A 53 -5.61 -7.07 -9.78
C ASN A 53 -5.12 -8.35 -9.07
N ASP A 54 -3.85 -8.71 -9.28
CA ASP A 54 -3.19 -9.92 -8.77
C ASP A 54 -2.05 -9.59 -7.78
N ILE A 55 -1.91 -8.32 -7.41
CA ILE A 55 -0.82 -7.85 -6.56
C ILE A 55 -1.21 -7.95 -5.09
N VAL A 56 -0.41 -8.68 -4.32
CA VAL A 56 -0.49 -8.73 -2.85
C VAL A 56 0.83 -8.20 -2.29
N PRO A 57 0.87 -6.97 -1.74
CA PRO A 57 2.10 -6.41 -1.20
C PRO A 57 2.43 -7.06 0.14
N ILE A 58 3.72 -7.27 0.39
CA ILE A 58 4.22 -7.73 1.69
C ILE A 58 4.81 -6.54 2.44
N LEU A 59 4.14 -6.12 3.51
CA LEU A 59 4.52 -4.95 4.31
C LEU A 59 5.17 -5.39 5.61
N TYR A 60 6.30 -4.78 5.94
CA TYR A 60 6.97 -4.98 7.22
C TYR A 60 6.67 -3.79 8.15
N LEU A 61 5.81 -4.00 9.14
CA LEU A 61 5.28 -2.94 10.00
C LEU A 61 5.74 -3.10 11.45
N ARG A 62 5.74 -1.99 12.18
CA ARG A 62 6.01 -1.94 13.62
C ARG A 62 4.71 -1.74 14.39
N ARG A 63 4.38 -2.67 15.29
CA ARG A 63 3.24 -2.56 16.18
C ARG A 63 3.49 -1.53 17.27
N ILE A 64 2.78 -0.40 17.22
CA ILE A 64 2.96 0.73 18.14
C ILE A 64 2.80 0.31 19.62
N LYS A 65 1.83 -0.54 19.93
CA LYS A 65 1.52 -0.93 21.33
C LYS A 65 2.60 -1.78 21.99
N THR A 66 3.20 -2.70 21.23
CA THR A 66 4.10 -3.73 21.79
C THR A 66 5.53 -3.60 21.31
N ASP A 67 5.80 -2.63 20.44
CA ASP A 67 7.09 -2.41 19.79
C ASP A 67 7.62 -3.62 19.01
N LYS A 68 6.72 -4.45 18.48
CA LYS A 68 7.07 -5.67 17.75
C LYS A 68 6.92 -5.46 16.26
N TYR A 69 7.90 -5.92 15.50
CA TYR A 69 7.82 -5.93 14.05
C TYR A 69 7.11 -7.19 13.55
N TYR A 70 6.32 -7.05 12.49
CA TYR A 70 5.61 -8.15 11.86
C TYR A 70 5.41 -7.89 10.38
N TYR A 71 5.26 -8.97 9.62
CA TYR A 71 4.83 -8.90 8.22
C TYR A 71 3.31 -8.96 8.15
N THR A 72 2.73 -8.16 7.26
CA THR A 72 1.33 -8.21 6.89
C THR A 72 1.18 -8.03 5.38
N CYS A 73 0.02 -8.36 4.85
CA CYS A 73 -0.34 -8.12 3.46
C CYS A 73 -1.73 -7.47 3.39
N CYS A 74 -2.15 -7.05 2.21
CA CYS A 74 -3.52 -6.61 1.97
C CYS A 74 -4.09 -7.28 0.72
N SER A 75 -5.42 -7.23 0.56
CA SER A 75 -6.07 -7.84 -0.59
C SER A 75 -5.67 -7.12 -1.90
N PRO A 76 -5.71 -7.81 -3.05
CA PRO A 76 -5.45 -7.17 -4.34
C PRO A 76 -6.39 -5.99 -4.64
N GLU A 77 -7.64 -6.05 -4.15
CA GLU A 77 -8.59 -4.93 -4.26
C GLU A 77 -8.08 -3.70 -3.49
N ALA A 78 -7.55 -3.89 -2.27
CA ALA A 78 -6.98 -2.80 -1.50
C ALA A 78 -5.78 -2.19 -2.24
N THR A 79 -4.87 -3.02 -2.75
CA THR A 79 -3.71 -2.59 -3.52
C THR A 79 -4.10 -1.81 -4.78
N HIS A 80 -5.09 -2.28 -5.52
CA HIS A 80 -5.62 -1.59 -6.70
C HIS A 80 -6.06 -0.16 -6.37
N HIS A 81 -6.85 0.01 -5.31
CA HIS A 81 -7.31 1.33 -4.89
C HIS A 81 -6.19 2.21 -4.32
N ILE A 82 -5.22 1.63 -3.61
CA ILE A 82 -4.03 2.37 -3.14
C ILE A 82 -3.23 2.90 -4.34
N LEU A 83 -2.96 2.07 -5.34
CA LEU A 83 -2.23 2.47 -6.55
C LEU A 83 -2.99 3.55 -7.34
N GLN A 84 -4.31 3.42 -7.47
CA GLN A 84 -5.15 4.47 -8.08
C GLN A 84 -5.08 5.79 -7.31
N TYR A 85 -5.14 5.74 -5.98
CA TYR A 85 -5.02 6.92 -5.13
C TYR A 85 -3.63 7.57 -5.26
N LEU A 86 -2.55 6.78 -5.22
CA LEU A 86 -1.19 7.28 -5.40
C LEU A 86 -0.99 7.90 -6.77
N TYR A 87 -1.48 7.25 -7.84
CA TYR A 87 -1.41 7.80 -9.19
C TYR A 87 -2.07 9.18 -9.26
N TYR A 88 -3.29 9.30 -8.73
CA TYR A 88 -3.99 10.58 -8.68
C TYR A 88 -3.19 11.64 -7.91
N ARG A 89 -2.63 11.29 -6.74
CA ARG A 89 -1.84 12.21 -5.91
C ARG A 89 -0.51 12.63 -6.53
N LEU A 90 0.07 11.83 -7.42
CA LEU A 90 1.36 12.10 -8.06
C LEU A 90 1.22 12.83 -9.40
N THR A 91 0.06 12.72 -10.06
CA THR A 91 -0.17 13.29 -11.40
C THR A 91 -1.02 14.54 -11.40
N VAL A 92 -1.88 14.72 -10.40
CA VAL A 92 -2.71 15.92 -10.27
C VAL A 92 -1.94 16.98 -9.46
N PRO A 93 -1.78 18.20 -10.00
CA PRO A 93 -1.04 19.29 -9.35
C PRO A 93 -1.75 19.85 -8.11
#